data_AF-A0A8H8S8P4-F1
#
_entry.id   AF-A0A8H8S8P4-F1
#
_cell.length_a   1.000
_cell.length_b   1.000
_cell.length_c   1.000
_cell.angle_alpha   90.00
_cell.angle_beta   90.00
_cell.angle_gamma   90.00
#
_symmetry.space_group_name_H-M   'P 1'
#
loop_
_entity.id
_entity.type
_entity.pdbx_description
1 polymer ?
#
loop_
_entity_poly.entity_id
_entity_poly.type
_entity_poly.pdbx_seq_one_letter_code
_entity_poly.pdbx_strand_id
1 'polypeptide(L)'
;MDRSRKESWAAIPDQLAYSLKRHTRDRGLHLLVVFDHVDSLASMAIDLRLTDFIPGLLVPPEANQTLTIGIHFLIAALYTLTITSHPRTLALARILLCLPAGYAFWHYAFHPYAAPRRSVETGLAIVGMYGIMRVVDTCFVDLIVGVHSPPRWVVDGKVQPLPTTFLGRLGYAVDYLFSLRGTSIFKNTTWDWIAPATKRRMPSPDTPRLVFMRDGLWSLFKQYLMLDALDALNKSRIWDTSVSHPITGNGLSVPEQLAFAFSVCLGTALSISIPCTLVSILCVPWGAPVEAWPPMFDAPFSAVSLADFWTR
;
A
#
# COMPACT_ATOMS: atom_id res chain seq x y z
N MET A 1 58.52 -31.15 -26.86
CA MET A 1 59.13 -32.44 -26.50
C MET A 1 58.60 -32.79 -25.13
N ASP A 2 57.86 -33.86 -24.86
CA ASP A 2 57.65 -35.10 -25.59
C ASP A 2 56.34 -35.76 -25.10
N ARG A 3 55.82 -36.65 -25.94
CA ARG A 3 54.74 -37.65 -25.79
C ARG A 3 54.87 -38.47 -24.50
N SER A 4 53.94 -39.27 -23.97
CA SER A 4 52.59 -39.77 -24.26
C SER A 4 52.26 -40.75 -23.13
N ARG A 5 51.00 -40.93 -22.77
CA ARG A 5 50.46 -42.30 -22.57
C ARG A 5 48.94 -42.32 -22.68
N LYS A 6 48.48 -43.15 -23.62
CA LYS A 6 47.12 -43.63 -23.83
C LYS A 6 46.89 -44.85 -22.94
N GLU A 7 45.64 -45.05 -22.51
CA GLU A 7 44.95 -46.32 -22.24
C GLU A 7 43.57 -45.91 -21.65
N SER A 8 42.43 -46.56 -21.83
CA SER A 8 41.93 -47.60 -22.73
C SER A 8 40.43 -47.66 -22.38
N TRP A 9 39.54 -47.55 -23.36
CA TRP A 9 38.10 -47.61 -23.18
C TRP A 9 37.64 -49.07 -22.99
N ALA A 10 36.85 -49.34 -21.94
CA ALA A 10 36.03 -50.54 -21.85
C ALA A 10 34.56 -50.13 -22.05
N ALA A 11 33.97 -50.68 -23.11
CA ALA A 11 32.60 -50.47 -23.53
C ALA A 11 31.60 -51.12 -22.55
N ILE A 12 30.53 -50.39 -22.22
CA ILE A 12 29.33 -50.95 -21.58
C ILE A 12 28.25 -51.05 -22.68
N PRO A 13 27.53 -52.18 -22.84
CA PRO A 13 26.59 -52.37 -23.94
C PRO A 13 25.31 -51.52 -23.78
N ASP A 14 24.97 -50.75 -24.81
CA ASP A 14 23.79 -49.87 -24.94
C ASP A 14 22.42 -50.59 -24.98
N GLN A 15 22.33 -51.88 -24.69
CA GLN A 15 21.08 -52.64 -24.84
C GLN A 15 20.24 -52.79 -23.57
N LEU A 16 20.69 -52.30 -22.40
CA LEU A 16 19.91 -52.34 -21.16
C LEU A 16 19.23 -51.01 -20.79
N ALA A 17 19.59 -49.89 -21.42
CA ALA A 17 18.99 -48.58 -21.13
C ALA A 17 17.62 -48.35 -21.82
N TYR A 18 17.26 -49.17 -22.80
CA TYR A 18 16.04 -48.95 -23.60
C TYR A 18 14.80 -49.72 -23.08
N SER A 19 14.99 -50.78 -22.27
CA SER A 19 13.86 -51.59 -21.77
C SER A 19 13.28 -51.11 -20.43
N LEU A 20 13.97 -50.22 -19.70
CA LEU A 20 13.49 -49.65 -18.43
C LEU A 20 12.71 -48.33 -18.59
N LYS A 21 12.65 -47.78 -19.81
CA LYS A 21 11.95 -46.50 -20.10
C LYS A 21 10.50 -46.64 -20.58
N ARG A 22 10.02 -47.88 -20.81
CA ARG A 22 8.64 -48.14 -21.29
C ARG A 22 7.68 -48.67 -20.25
N HIS A 23 8.11 -48.99 -19.02
CA HIS A 23 7.23 -49.54 -18.00
C HIS A 23 6.94 -48.63 -16.80
N THR A 24 7.52 -47.43 -16.77
CA THR A 24 7.28 -46.41 -15.72
C THR A 24 6.40 -45.25 -16.19
N ARG A 25 5.92 -45.26 -17.43
CA ARG A 25 5.14 -44.14 -17.99
C ARG A 25 3.64 -44.14 -17.65
N ASP A 26 3.07 -45.29 -17.26
CA ASP A 26 1.63 -45.42 -17.00
C ASP A 26 1.24 -45.54 -15.52
N ARG A 27 2.19 -45.47 -14.58
CA ARG A 27 1.88 -45.44 -13.12
C ARG A 27 2.37 -44.18 -12.38
N GLY A 28 3.03 -43.26 -13.08
CA GLY A 28 3.56 -42.01 -12.49
C GLY A 28 2.55 -40.86 -12.40
N LEU A 29 1.41 -40.94 -13.11
CA LEU A 29 0.40 -39.86 -13.10
C LEU A 29 -0.56 -39.90 -11.91
N HIS A 30 -0.70 -41.05 -11.23
CA HIS A 30 -1.55 -41.13 -10.03
C HIS A 30 -0.82 -40.76 -8.74
N LEU A 31 0.51 -40.86 -8.69
CA LEU A 31 1.26 -40.51 -7.48
C LEU A 31 1.56 -39.01 -7.38
N LEU A 32 1.76 -38.32 -8.51
CA LEU A 32 2.03 -36.87 -8.52
C LEU A 32 0.79 -36.04 -8.14
N VAL A 33 -0.42 -36.51 -8.45
CA VAL A 33 -1.67 -35.85 -8.00
C VAL A 33 -1.89 -36.02 -6.50
N VAL A 34 -1.40 -37.10 -5.89
CA VAL A 34 -1.54 -37.32 -4.45
C VAL A 34 -0.56 -36.45 -3.66
N PHE A 35 0.66 -36.21 -4.16
CA PHE A 35 1.62 -35.33 -3.48
C PHE A 35 1.23 -33.84 -3.55
N ASP A 36 0.69 -33.35 -4.67
CA ASP A 36 0.14 -31.98 -4.74
C ASP A 36 -1.05 -31.79 -3.77
N HIS A 37 -1.83 -32.85 -3.52
CA HIS A 37 -2.95 -32.77 -2.58
C HIS A 37 -2.53 -32.86 -1.10
N VAL A 38 -1.43 -33.55 -0.80
CA VAL A 38 -0.90 -33.64 0.57
C VAL A 38 -0.18 -32.34 0.97
N ASP A 39 0.54 -31.68 0.05
CA ASP A 39 1.11 -30.36 0.31
C ASP A 39 0.01 -29.27 0.41
N SER A 40 -1.09 -29.41 -0.34
CA SER A 40 -2.28 -28.56 -0.20
C SER A 40 -3.05 -28.78 1.11
N LEU A 41 -2.93 -29.93 1.76
CA LEU A 41 -3.54 -30.18 3.08
C LEU A 41 -2.62 -29.76 4.21
N ALA A 42 -1.29 -29.83 4.02
CA ALA A 42 -0.30 -29.27 4.94
C ALA A 42 -0.31 -27.72 4.96
N SER A 43 -0.74 -27.06 3.89
CA SER A 43 -0.90 -25.60 3.82
C SER A 43 -2.13 -25.05 4.56
N MET A 44 -3.02 -25.93 5.07
CA MET A 44 -4.12 -25.54 5.97
C MET A 44 -3.75 -25.65 7.45
N ALA A 45 -2.48 -25.89 7.79
CA ALA A 45 -2.01 -25.63 9.14
C ALA A 45 -2.17 -24.13 9.42
N ILE A 46 -2.98 -23.78 10.41
CA ILE A 46 -3.15 -22.39 10.87
C ILE A 46 -1.77 -21.87 11.26
N ASP A 47 -1.15 -21.10 10.37
CA ASP A 47 0.16 -20.52 10.60
C ASP A 47 0.00 -19.37 11.59
N LEU A 48 0.17 -19.71 12.88
CA LEU A 48 -0.06 -18.77 13.97
C LEU A 48 1.05 -17.69 14.06
N ARG A 49 2.14 -17.75 13.25
CA ARG A 49 3.37 -16.92 13.34
C ARG A 49 3.28 -15.81 14.39
N LEU A 50 3.45 -16.23 15.64
CA LEU A 50 3.60 -15.34 16.79
C LEU A 50 5.02 -14.74 16.83
N THR A 51 5.83 -15.01 15.80
CA THR A 51 7.21 -14.56 15.65
C THR A 51 7.31 -13.08 15.30
N ASP A 52 6.24 -12.50 14.74
CA ASP A 52 6.27 -11.14 14.22
C ASP A 52 5.50 -10.17 15.12
N PHE A 53 6.07 -8.98 15.32
CA PHE A 53 5.52 -7.98 16.25
C PHE A 53 4.18 -7.40 15.76
N ILE A 54 3.88 -7.45 14.47
CA ILE A 54 2.58 -7.05 13.87
C ILE A 54 2.32 -7.85 12.57
N PRO A 55 1.84 -9.10 12.65
CA PRO A 55 1.67 -9.95 11.47
C PRO A 55 0.62 -9.41 10.49
N GLY A 56 -0.34 -8.61 10.98
CA GLY A 56 -1.35 -7.96 10.14
C GLY A 56 -0.84 -6.83 9.24
N LEU A 57 0.42 -6.41 9.39
CA LEU A 57 1.08 -5.37 8.58
C LEU A 57 2.25 -5.91 7.75
N LEU A 58 2.48 -7.23 7.75
CA LEU A 58 3.59 -7.82 7.01
C LEU A 58 3.30 -7.85 5.52
N VAL A 59 3.74 -6.80 4.82
CA VAL A 59 3.74 -6.74 3.36
C VAL A 59 4.76 -7.77 2.84
N PRO A 60 4.37 -8.69 1.94
CA PRO A 60 5.30 -9.60 1.29
C PRO A 60 6.45 -8.83 0.64
N PRO A 61 7.72 -9.22 0.84
CA PRO A 61 8.87 -8.49 0.31
C PRO A 61 8.81 -8.28 -1.21
N GLU A 62 8.20 -9.19 -1.95
CA GLU A 62 8.02 -9.13 -3.39
C GLU A 62 7.12 -7.96 -3.81
N ALA A 63 6.12 -7.61 -2.98
CA ALA A 63 5.22 -6.49 -3.23
C ALA A 63 5.95 -5.13 -3.14
N ASN A 64 7.00 -5.04 -2.31
CA ASN A 64 7.75 -3.78 -2.13
C ASN A 64 8.39 -3.28 -3.41
N GLN A 65 8.82 -4.17 -4.32
CA GLN A 65 9.41 -3.79 -5.60
C GLN A 65 8.37 -3.04 -6.45
N THR A 66 7.19 -3.62 -6.58
CA THR A 66 6.08 -3.04 -7.35
C THR A 66 5.65 -1.69 -6.77
N LEU A 67 5.51 -1.59 -5.44
CA LEU A 67 5.18 -0.34 -4.77
C LEU A 67 6.24 0.74 -5.03
N THR A 68 7.50 0.37 -4.89
CA THR A 68 8.64 1.27 -5.10
C THR A 68 8.68 1.78 -6.53
N ILE A 69 8.49 0.90 -7.52
CA ILE A 69 8.40 1.28 -8.93
C ILE A 69 7.27 2.28 -9.16
N GLY A 70 6.08 2.01 -8.63
CA GLY A 70 4.92 2.91 -8.71
C GLY A 70 5.21 4.30 -8.13
N ILE A 71 5.84 4.34 -6.94
CA ILE A 71 6.25 5.58 -6.26
C ILE A 71 7.26 6.36 -7.12
N HIS A 72 8.27 5.71 -7.70
CA HIS A 72 9.28 6.41 -8.52
C HIS A 72 8.68 7.04 -9.77
N PHE A 73 7.82 6.30 -10.49
CA PHE A 73 7.13 6.85 -11.65
C PHE A 73 6.19 7.99 -11.27
N LEU A 74 5.47 7.86 -10.15
CA LEU A 74 4.62 8.93 -9.66
C LEU A 74 5.44 10.17 -9.27
N ILE A 75 6.54 10.04 -8.52
CA ILE A 75 7.45 11.16 -8.20
C ILE A 75 7.95 11.84 -9.48
N ALA A 76 8.36 11.05 -10.48
CA ALA A 76 8.78 11.60 -11.77
C ALA A 76 7.64 12.38 -12.46
N ALA A 77 6.42 11.85 -12.42
CA ALA A 77 5.24 12.54 -12.94
C ALA A 77 4.96 13.86 -12.17
N LEU A 78 5.01 13.85 -10.84
CA LEU A 78 4.82 15.05 -10.01
C LEU A 78 5.93 16.08 -10.23
N TYR A 79 7.17 15.64 -10.45
CA TYR A 79 8.28 16.52 -10.79
C TYR A 79 7.98 17.32 -12.06
N THR A 80 7.33 16.72 -13.06
CA THR A 80 6.94 17.44 -14.30
C THR A 80 5.95 18.58 -14.07
N LEU A 81 5.15 18.58 -12.98
CA LEU A 81 4.23 19.67 -12.65
C LEU A 81 4.95 21.01 -12.46
N THR A 82 6.19 20.96 -11.99
CA THR A 82 6.99 22.15 -11.65
C THR A 82 7.70 22.79 -12.85
N ILE A 83 7.65 22.15 -14.02
CA ILE A 83 8.28 22.66 -15.23
C ILE A 83 7.20 23.30 -16.11
N THR A 84 7.21 24.63 -16.19
CA THR A 84 6.17 25.39 -16.91
C THR A 84 6.58 25.83 -18.32
N SER A 85 7.81 25.58 -18.73
CA SER A 85 8.34 26.06 -20.03
C SER A 85 7.69 25.38 -21.24
N HIS A 86 7.23 24.12 -21.10
CA HIS A 86 6.66 23.32 -22.19
C HIS A 86 5.42 22.54 -21.72
N PRO A 87 4.31 23.23 -21.39
CA PRO A 87 3.19 22.61 -20.68
C PRO A 87 2.55 21.44 -21.44
N ARG A 88 2.43 21.51 -22.78
CA ARG A 88 1.85 20.44 -23.60
C ARG A 88 2.72 19.19 -23.64
N THR A 89 4.02 19.35 -23.89
CA THR A 89 4.97 18.23 -23.94
C THR A 89 5.09 17.56 -22.58
N LEU A 90 5.08 18.33 -21.51
CA LEU A 90 5.19 17.81 -20.15
C LEU A 90 3.90 17.16 -19.67
N ALA A 91 2.73 17.64 -20.11
CA ALA A 91 1.46 16.94 -19.89
C ALA A 91 1.50 15.55 -20.55
N LEU A 92 1.98 15.44 -21.79
CA LEU A 92 2.15 14.14 -22.46
C LEU A 92 3.17 13.25 -21.73
N ALA A 93 4.32 13.79 -21.34
CA ALA A 93 5.32 13.05 -20.56
C ALA A 93 4.73 12.55 -19.23
N ARG A 94 3.91 13.37 -18.56
CA ARG A 94 3.20 12.99 -17.33
C ARG A 94 2.26 11.81 -17.59
N ILE A 95 1.38 11.90 -18.59
CA ILE A 95 0.48 10.79 -18.95
C ILE A 95 1.27 9.49 -19.20
N LEU A 96 2.38 9.57 -19.94
CA LEU A 96 3.23 8.42 -20.22
C LEU A 96 3.90 7.82 -18.97
N LEU A 97 4.27 8.64 -17.97
CA LEU A 97 4.79 8.18 -16.67
C LEU A 97 3.69 7.62 -15.77
N CYS A 98 2.46 8.13 -15.90
CA CYS A 98 1.33 7.74 -15.06
C CYS A 98 0.76 6.37 -15.44
N LEU A 99 0.86 5.94 -16.70
CA LEU A 99 0.47 4.59 -17.13
C LEU A 99 1.25 3.47 -16.39
N PRO A 100 2.60 3.45 -16.39
CA PRO A 100 3.34 2.45 -15.63
C PRO A 100 3.18 2.62 -14.12
N ALA A 101 3.01 3.85 -13.60
CA ALA A 101 2.70 4.06 -12.17
C ALA A 101 1.38 3.39 -11.78
N GLY A 102 0.31 3.65 -12.55
CA GLY A 102 -1.01 3.07 -12.32
C GLY A 102 -1.00 1.54 -12.44
N TYR A 103 -0.30 1.00 -13.44
CA TYR A 103 -0.12 -0.44 -13.58
C TYR A 103 0.63 -1.05 -12.39
N ALA A 104 1.71 -0.42 -11.93
CA ALA A 104 2.45 -0.88 -10.76
C ALA A 104 1.58 -0.86 -9.50
N PHE A 105 0.83 0.22 -9.24
CA PHE A 105 -0.08 0.27 -8.08
C PHE A 105 -1.22 -0.75 -8.18
N TRP A 106 -1.75 -1.00 -9.38
CA TRP A 106 -2.74 -2.05 -9.63
C TRP A 106 -2.15 -3.45 -9.35
N HIS A 107 -0.94 -3.72 -9.85
CA HIS A 107 -0.24 -4.97 -9.59
C HIS A 107 0.11 -5.12 -8.11
N TYR A 108 0.46 -4.04 -7.41
CA TYR A 108 0.64 -4.04 -5.96
C TYR A 108 -0.66 -4.36 -5.21
N ALA A 109 -1.80 -3.84 -5.67
CA ALA A 109 -3.09 -4.06 -5.03
C ALA A 109 -3.66 -5.48 -5.23
N PHE A 110 -3.53 -6.03 -6.45
CA PHE A 110 -4.35 -7.18 -6.87
C PHE A 110 -3.55 -8.41 -7.32
N HIS A 111 -2.22 -8.34 -7.32
CA HIS A 111 -1.41 -9.54 -7.58
C HIS A 111 -1.56 -10.52 -6.40
N PRO A 112 -1.69 -11.83 -6.65
CA PRO A 112 -1.85 -12.85 -5.62
C PRO A 112 -0.53 -13.13 -4.91
N TYR A 113 -0.04 -12.17 -4.12
CA TYR A 113 1.11 -12.40 -3.25
C TYR A 113 0.78 -13.50 -2.24
N ALA A 114 1.79 -14.25 -1.81
CA ALA A 114 1.68 -15.22 -0.71
C ALA A 114 1.55 -14.48 0.63
N ALA A 115 0.45 -13.76 0.82
CA ALA A 115 0.18 -12.99 2.02
C ALA A 115 -0.18 -13.94 3.18
N PRO A 116 0.39 -13.73 4.38
CA PRO A 116 0.14 -14.62 5.51
C PRO A 116 -1.29 -14.51 6.06
N ARG A 117 -1.98 -13.40 5.80
CA ARG A 117 -3.33 -13.11 6.31
C ARG A 117 -4.15 -12.29 5.32
N ARG A 118 -5.47 -12.50 5.29
CA ARG A 118 -6.41 -11.71 4.47
C ARG A 118 -6.40 -10.21 4.80
N SER A 119 -6.11 -9.84 6.05
CA SER A 119 -5.99 -8.43 6.45
C SER A 119 -4.84 -7.72 5.71
N VAL A 120 -3.75 -8.45 5.42
CA VAL A 120 -2.62 -7.94 4.65
C VAL A 120 -3.05 -7.66 3.22
N GLU A 121 -3.77 -8.58 2.58
CA GLU A 121 -4.30 -8.40 1.22
C GLU A 121 -5.19 -7.15 1.12
N THR A 122 -6.08 -6.94 2.10
CA THR A 122 -6.89 -5.72 2.19
C THR A 122 -6.01 -4.47 2.32
N GLY A 123 -4.97 -4.51 3.15
CA GLY A 123 -4.01 -3.41 3.28
C GLY A 123 -3.26 -3.10 1.97
N LEU A 124 -2.80 -4.12 1.25
CA LEU A 124 -2.16 -3.99 -0.07
C LEU A 124 -3.13 -3.34 -1.06
N ALA A 125 -4.38 -3.82 -1.10
CA ALA A 125 -5.41 -3.28 -1.97
C ALA A 125 -5.71 -1.81 -1.66
N ILE A 126 -5.83 -1.42 -0.39
CA ILE A 126 -6.07 -0.03 0.02
C ILE A 126 -4.92 0.87 -0.40
N VAL A 127 -3.67 0.48 -0.12
CA VAL A 127 -2.49 1.29 -0.45
C VAL A 127 -2.31 1.41 -1.97
N GLY A 128 -2.50 0.32 -2.71
CA GLY A 128 -2.43 0.35 -4.17
C GLY A 128 -3.56 1.19 -4.78
N MET A 129 -4.79 1.07 -4.29
CA MET A 129 -5.90 1.93 -4.71
C MET A 129 -5.65 3.40 -4.40
N TYR A 130 -5.08 3.73 -3.23
CA TYR A 130 -4.65 5.10 -2.92
C TYR A 130 -3.61 5.60 -3.93
N GLY A 131 -2.62 4.78 -4.28
CA GLY A 131 -1.63 5.08 -5.33
C GLY A 131 -2.29 5.35 -6.68
N ILE A 132 -3.25 4.52 -7.11
CA ILE A 132 -4.02 4.74 -8.33
C ILE A 132 -4.80 6.06 -8.27
N MET A 133 -5.49 6.34 -7.15
CA MET A 133 -6.20 7.60 -6.97
C MET A 133 -5.26 8.79 -7.06
N ARG A 134 -4.04 8.69 -6.52
CA ARG A 134 -3.01 9.74 -6.67
C ARG A 134 -2.53 9.90 -8.10
N VAL A 135 -2.38 8.83 -8.86
CA VAL A 135 -2.10 8.91 -10.30
C VAL A 135 -3.24 9.63 -11.03
N VAL A 136 -4.50 9.31 -10.73
CA VAL A 136 -5.66 9.97 -11.34
C VAL A 136 -5.70 11.46 -11.00
N ASP A 137 -5.62 11.79 -9.72
CA ASP A 137 -5.64 13.16 -9.18
C ASP A 137 -4.56 14.04 -9.82
N THR A 138 -3.33 13.56 -9.87
CA THR A 138 -2.18 14.39 -10.27
C THR A 138 -1.92 14.41 -11.77
N CYS A 139 -2.42 13.43 -12.52
CA CYS A 139 -2.16 13.32 -13.96
C CYS A 139 -3.37 13.66 -14.83
N PHE A 140 -4.59 13.38 -14.37
CA PHE A 140 -5.80 13.49 -15.20
C PHE A 140 -6.76 14.58 -14.77
N VAL A 141 -6.91 14.85 -13.46
CA VAL A 141 -7.87 15.87 -12.99
C VAL A 141 -7.53 17.25 -13.56
N ASP A 142 -6.25 17.66 -13.53
CA ASP A 142 -5.80 18.92 -14.14
C ASP A 142 -6.16 19.03 -15.64
N LEU A 143 -6.11 17.90 -16.38
CA LEU A 143 -6.42 17.86 -17.81
C LEU A 143 -7.92 18.00 -18.07
N ILE A 144 -8.75 17.38 -17.22
CA ILE A 144 -10.20 17.32 -17.39
C ILE A 144 -10.86 18.61 -16.90
N VAL A 145 -10.48 19.10 -15.72
CA VAL A 145 -11.10 20.27 -15.10
C VAL A 145 -10.60 21.58 -15.74
N GLY A 146 -9.52 21.52 -16.55
CA GLY A 146 -8.98 22.69 -17.22
C GLY A 146 -8.30 23.68 -16.26
N VAL A 147 -8.03 23.26 -15.02
CA VAL A 147 -7.26 24.04 -14.05
C VAL A 147 -5.80 23.91 -14.44
N HIS A 148 -5.33 24.82 -15.28
CA HIS A 148 -3.95 24.82 -15.81
C HIS A 148 -2.88 25.25 -14.80
N SER A 149 -3.20 25.25 -13.50
CA SER A 149 -2.26 25.62 -12.44
C SER A 149 -1.95 24.42 -11.56
N PRO A 150 -0.69 23.95 -11.52
CA PRO A 150 -0.31 22.95 -10.55
C PRO A 150 -0.49 23.51 -9.13
N PRO A 151 -0.75 22.65 -8.13
CA PRO A 151 -0.82 23.03 -6.73
C PRO A 151 0.38 23.85 -6.28
N ARG A 152 0.19 24.73 -5.31
CA ARG A 152 1.26 25.58 -4.79
C ARG A 152 1.38 25.46 -3.29
N TRP A 153 2.62 25.57 -2.82
CA TRP A 153 2.88 25.76 -1.41
C TRP A 153 2.35 27.12 -0.95
N VAL A 154 1.80 27.13 0.24
CA VAL A 154 1.46 28.30 1.03
C VAL A 154 2.35 28.27 2.26
N VAL A 155 3.37 29.13 2.27
CA VAL A 155 4.36 29.23 3.35
C VAL A 155 4.04 30.48 4.15
N ASP A 156 3.81 30.33 5.45
CA ASP A 156 3.42 31.43 6.34
C ASP A 156 2.23 32.26 5.79
N GLY A 157 1.26 31.57 5.18
CA GLY A 157 0.08 32.19 4.58
C GLY A 157 0.31 32.85 3.21
N LYS A 158 1.52 32.80 2.66
CA LYS A 158 1.84 33.35 1.34
C LYS A 158 2.02 32.24 0.32
N VAL A 159 1.28 32.31 -0.78
CA VAL A 159 1.45 31.40 -1.92
C VAL A 159 2.83 31.60 -2.53
N GLN A 160 3.62 30.52 -2.58
CA GLN A 160 4.96 30.52 -3.16
C GLN A 160 4.90 30.21 -4.66
N PRO A 161 5.85 30.72 -5.46
CA PRO A 161 6.01 30.29 -6.84
C PRO A 161 6.49 28.82 -6.88
N LEU A 162 6.28 28.17 -8.03
CA LEU A 162 6.82 26.83 -8.25
C LEU A 162 8.35 26.84 -8.18
N PRO A 163 8.97 25.80 -7.61
CA PRO A 163 10.42 25.73 -7.52
C PRO A 163 11.06 25.59 -8.91
N THR A 164 12.16 26.31 -9.12
CA THR A 164 12.93 26.29 -10.36
C THR A 164 14.20 25.43 -10.26
N THR A 165 14.71 25.22 -9.05
CA THR A 165 15.90 24.40 -8.79
C THR A 165 15.57 22.92 -8.80
N PHE A 166 16.52 22.08 -9.20
CA PHE A 166 16.35 20.63 -9.22
C PHE A 166 15.88 20.08 -7.86
N LEU A 167 16.58 20.44 -6.78
CA LEU A 167 16.24 20.00 -5.42
C LEU A 167 14.89 20.53 -4.94
N GLY A 168 14.54 21.78 -5.28
CA GLY A 168 13.23 22.33 -4.93
C GLY A 168 12.09 21.57 -5.61
N ARG A 169 12.27 21.20 -6.89
CA ARG A 169 11.29 20.41 -7.65
C ARG A 169 11.16 18.98 -7.13
N LEU A 170 12.28 18.36 -6.76
CA LEU A 170 12.27 17.05 -6.13
C LEU A 170 11.57 17.10 -4.76
N GLY A 171 11.87 18.10 -3.94
CA GLY A 171 11.20 18.33 -2.66
C GLY A 171 9.70 18.55 -2.83
N TYR A 172 9.28 19.32 -3.83
CA TYR A 172 7.87 19.48 -4.23
C TYR A 172 7.22 18.15 -4.59
N ALA A 173 7.86 17.34 -5.43
CA ALA A 173 7.30 16.06 -5.86
C ALA A 173 7.13 15.09 -4.68
N VAL A 174 8.13 15.00 -3.81
CA VAL A 174 8.10 14.15 -2.62
C VAL A 174 7.04 14.64 -1.64
N ASP A 175 7.01 15.93 -1.32
CA ASP A 175 6.01 16.50 -0.42
C ASP A 175 4.59 16.33 -0.96
N TYR A 176 4.39 16.53 -2.27
CA TYR A 176 3.06 16.37 -2.87
C TYR A 176 2.59 14.91 -2.87
N LEU A 177 3.52 13.96 -3.06
CA LEU A 177 3.23 12.53 -2.92
C LEU A 177 2.76 12.18 -1.49
N PHE A 178 3.47 12.68 -0.48
CA PHE A 178 3.18 12.40 0.93
C PHE A 178 2.13 13.31 1.55
N SER A 179 1.68 14.34 0.82
CA SER A 179 0.64 15.23 1.30
C SER A 179 -0.61 14.43 1.63
N LEU A 180 -1.18 14.68 2.80
CA LEU A 180 -2.49 14.13 3.17
C LEU A 180 -3.38 15.32 3.50
N ARG A 181 -4.55 15.40 2.85
CA ARG A 181 -5.55 16.45 3.11
C ARG A 181 -5.02 17.90 2.94
N GLY A 182 -3.95 18.09 2.18
CA GLY A 182 -3.36 19.40 1.88
C GLY A 182 -2.29 19.83 2.87
N THR A 183 -1.82 18.93 3.74
CA THR A 183 -0.66 19.18 4.60
C THR A 183 0.65 19.05 3.82
N SER A 184 1.69 19.73 4.27
CA SER A 184 3.05 19.60 3.74
C SER A 184 3.97 19.09 4.84
N ILE A 185 4.97 18.30 4.47
CA ILE A 185 6.04 17.82 5.38
C ILE A 185 7.01 18.95 5.75
N PHE A 186 6.92 20.12 5.13
CA PHE A 186 7.75 21.28 5.43
C PHE A 186 7.11 22.18 6.48
N LYS A 187 7.94 22.75 7.35
CA LYS A 187 7.49 23.62 8.45
C LYS A 187 6.72 24.82 7.91
N ASN A 188 5.64 25.21 8.60
CA ASN A 188 4.77 26.33 8.24
C ASN A 188 4.27 26.31 6.78
N THR A 189 4.24 25.13 6.16
CA THR A 189 3.87 24.97 4.76
C THR A 189 2.57 24.17 4.68
N THR A 190 1.67 24.60 3.80
CA THR A 190 0.48 23.82 3.41
C THR A 190 0.32 23.89 1.91
N TRP A 191 -0.53 23.04 1.34
CA TRP A 191 -0.97 23.20 -0.05
C TRP A 191 -2.10 24.23 -0.14
N ASP A 192 -2.18 24.94 -1.26
CA ASP A 192 -3.21 25.93 -1.55
C ASP A 192 -4.63 25.37 -1.62
N TRP A 193 -4.78 24.07 -1.82
CA TRP A 193 -6.05 23.34 -1.80
C TRP A 193 -6.41 22.75 -0.42
N ILE A 194 -5.66 23.08 0.66
CA ILE A 194 -5.99 22.58 2.00
C ILE A 194 -7.40 22.99 2.43
N ALA A 195 -8.21 22.00 2.85
CA ALA A 195 -9.54 22.28 3.35
C ALA A 195 -9.47 23.07 4.68
N PRO A 196 -10.28 24.14 4.87
CA PRO A 196 -10.32 24.89 6.13
C PRO A 196 -10.60 24.04 7.37
N ALA A 197 -11.36 22.95 7.23
CA ALA A 197 -11.61 22.00 8.30
C ALA A 197 -10.34 21.24 8.72
N THR A 198 -9.53 20.79 7.75
CA THR A 198 -8.22 20.17 8.02
C THR A 198 -7.30 21.17 8.72
N LYS A 199 -7.22 22.41 8.24
CA LYS A 199 -6.35 23.45 8.81
C LYS A 199 -6.69 23.75 10.28
N ARG A 200 -7.98 23.74 10.66
CA ARG A 200 -8.43 23.94 12.04
C ARG A 200 -8.08 22.78 12.99
N ARG A 201 -7.81 21.59 12.44
CA ARG A 201 -7.52 20.35 13.19
C ARG A 201 -6.04 19.99 13.19
N MET A 202 -5.19 20.80 12.57
CA MET A 202 -3.75 20.63 12.66
C MET A 202 -3.30 20.78 14.11
N PRO A 203 -2.37 19.96 14.58
CA PRO A 203 -1.70 20.18 15.85
C PRO A 203 -1.13 21.61 15.91
N SER A 204 -1.17 22.24 17.09
CA SER A 204 -0.52 23.54 17.27
C SER A 204 0.98 23.42 16.97
N PRO A 205 1.60 24.38 16.25
CA PRO A 205 3.06 24.40 16.05
C PRO A 205 3.86 24.42 17.36
N ASP A 206 3.24 24.89 18.45
CA ASP A 206 3.83 24.95 19.78
C ASP A 206 3.73 23.63 20.55
N THR A 207 3.10 22.60 19.96
CA THR A 207 2.95 21.29 20.59
C THR A 207 4.33 20.65 20.78
N PRO A 208 4.74 20.32 22.02
CA PRO A 208 6.02 19.66 22.24
C PRO A 208 6.07 18.30 21.52
N ARG A 209 7.17 18.03 20.81
CA ARG A 209 7.35 16.76 20.06
C ARG A 209 7.12 15.52 20.92
N LEU A 210 7.57 15.54 22.18
CA LEU A 210 7.38 14.42 23.10
C LEU A 210 5.90 14.18 23.42
N VAL A 211 5.10 15.24 23.57
CA VAL A 211 3.65 15.14 23.79
C VAL A 211 3.00 14.54 22.55
N PHE A 212 3.32 15.05 21.37
CA PHE A 212 2.81 14.49 20.11
C PHE A 212 3.16 13.00 19.95
N MET A 213 4.42 12.62 20.18
CA MET A 213 4.85 11.22 20.07
C MET A 213 4.14 10.32 21.09
N ARG A 214 3.99 10.77 22.34
CA ARG A 214 3.25 10.02 23.36
C ARG A 214 1.80 9.80 22.95
N ASP A 215 1.14 10.85 22.47
CA ASP A 215 -0.26 10.78 22.08
C ASP A 215 -0.44 9.93 20.81
N GLY A 216 0.51 10.02 19.86
CA GLY A 216 0.61 9.15 18.70
C GLY A 216 0.80 7.68 19.07
N LEU A 217 1.73 7.36 19.96
CA LEU A 217 1.96 5.99 20.45
C LEU A 217 0.74 5.43 21.15
N TRP A 218 0.07 6.25 21.97
CA TRP A 218 -1.17 5.86 22.63
C TRP A 218 -2.31 5.61 21.63
N SER A 219 -2.41 6.46 20.59
CA SER A 219 -3.35 6.25 19.49
C SER A 219 -3.05 4.96 18.72
N LEU A 220 -1.78 4.72 18.39
CA LEU A 220 -1.33 3.51 17.70
C LEU A 220 -1.64 2.25 18.51
N PHE A 221 -1.40 2.28 19.83
CA PHE A 221 -1.75 1.18 20.72
C PHE A 221 -3.25 0.84 20.67
N LYS A 222 -4.13 1.85 20.75
CA LYS A 222 -5.59 1.64 20.61
C LYS A 222 -5.98 1.08 19.25
N GLN A 223 -5.40 1.63 18.18
CA GLN A 223 -5.65 1.18 16.81
C GLN A 223 -5.22 -0.29 16.65
N TYR A 224 -4.08 -0.66 17.24
CA TYR A 224 -3.59 -2.04 17.24
C TYR A 224 -4.53 -3.00 17.98
N LEU A 225 -4.97 -2.65 19.20
CA LEU A 225 -5.94 -3.47 19.94
C LEU A 225 -7.26 -3.66 19.18
N MET A 226 -7.72 -2.62 18.50
CA MET A 226 -8.92 -2.71 17.67
C MET A 226 -8.69 -3.61 16.46
N LEU A 227 -7.55 -3.47 15.77
CA LEU A 227 -7.20 -4.32 14.65
C LEU A 227 -7.13 -5.80 15.05
N ASP A 228 -6.54 -6.10 16.21
CA ASP A 228 -6.45 -7.45 16.77
C ASP A 228 -7.84 -8.02 17.09
N ALA A 229 -8.72 -7.23 17.72
CA ALA A 229 -10.11 -7.63 17.98
C ALA A 229 -10.88 -7.94 16.68
N LEU A 230 -10.69 -7.13 15.63
CA LEU A 230 -11.30 -7.38 14.31
C LEU A 230 -10.72 -8.62 13.62
N ASP A 231 -9.41 -8.84 13.72
CA ASP A 231 -8.75 -10.04 13.19
C ASP A 231 -9.27 -11.30 13.90
N ALA A 232 -9.38 -11.26 15.23
CA ALA A 232 -9.98 -12.33 16.02
C ALA A 232 -11.45 -12.59 15.64
N LEU A 233 -12.25 -11.53 15.46
CA LEU A 233 -13.64 -11.65 14.98
C LEU A 233 -13.70 -12.31 13.59
N ASN A 234 -12.87 -11.88 12.64
CA ASN A 234 -12.87 -12.43 11.29
C ASN A 234 -12.37 -13.89 11.25
N LYS A 235 -11.46 -14.28 12.14
CA LYS A 235 -10.95 -15.65 12.29
C LYS A 235 -11.86 -16.58 13.06
N SER A 236 -12.76 -16.04 13.88
CA SER A 236 -13.76 -16.83 14.61
C SER A 236 -14.72 -17.58 13.68
N ARG A 237 -14.76 -17.22 12.39
CA ARG A 237 -15.60 -17.82 11.36
C ARG A 237 -14.77 -18.41 10.23
N ILE A 238 -15.15 -19.60 9.79
CA ILE A 238 -14.67 -20.17 8.53
C ILE A 238 -15.48 -19.57 7.39
N TRP A 239 -14.81 -18.92 6.46
CA TRP A 239 -15.43 -18.29 5.30
C TRP A 239 -15.44 -19.24 4.12
N ASP A 240 -16.60 -19.47 3.53
CA ASP A 240 -16.72 -20.17 2.26
C ASP A 240 -16.20 -19.28 1.12
N THR A 241 -15.03 -19.60 0.60
CA THR A 241 -14.38 -18.87 -0.50
C THR A 241 -14.93 -19.23 -1.87
N SER A 242 -15.82 -20.21 -1.97
CA SER A 242 -16.48 -20.55 -3.24
C SER A 242 -17.60 -19.55 -3.60
N VAL A 243 -18.07 -18.76 -2.62
CA VAL A 243 -19.14 -17.78 -2.80
C VAL A 243 -18.56 -16.39 -3.03
N SER A 244 -18.99 -15.71 -4.10
CA SER A 244 -18.52 -14.35 -4.44
C SER A 244 -18.87 -13.29 -3.37
N HIS A 245 -19.92 -13.52 -2.60
CA HIS A 245 -20.45 -12.59 -1.60
C HIS A 245 -20.69 -13.31 -0.26
N PRO A 246 -19.64 -13.72 0.46
CA PRO A 246 -19.77 -14.57 1.63
C PRO A 246 -20.48 -13.88 2.81
N ILE A 247 -20.53 -12.53 2.80
CA ILE A 247 -21.23 -11.74 3.81
C ILE A 247 -22.71 -11.55 3.40
N THR A 248 -22.97 -11.07 2.18
CA THR A 248 -24.32 -10.60 1.77
C THR A 248 -25.14 -11.63 0.98
N GLY A 249 -24.52 -12.69 0.45
CA GLY A 249 -25.13 -13.66 -0.46
C GLY A 249 -25.90 -14.80 0.22
N ASN A 250 -26.73 -14.50 1.22
CA ASN A 250 -27.50 -15.45 2.06
C ASN A 250 -26.69 -16.28 3.08
N GLY A 251 -25.38 -16.04 3.24
CA GLY A 251 -24.54 -16.80 4.17
C GLY A 251 -24.68 -16.42 5.66
N LEU A 252 -25.27 -15.25 5.94
CA LEU A 252 -25.32 -14.63 7.28
C LEU A 252 -26.71 -14.08 7.59
N SER A 253 -27.09 -14.13 8.87
CA SER A 253 -28.24 -13.37 9.38
C SER A 253 -27.97 -11.86 9.33
N VAL A 254 -29.01 -11.03 9.25
CA VAL A 254 -28.86 -9.56 9.17
C VAL A 254 -27.96 -8.98 10.28
N PRO A 255 -28.09 -9.39 11.57
CA PRO A 255 -27.19 -8.90 12.61
C PRO A 255 -25.72 -9.26 12.37
N GLU A 256 -25.43 -10.45 11.87
CA GLU A 256 -24.06 -10.87 11.53
C GLU A 256 -23.54 -10.08 10.32
N GLN A 257 -24.37 -9.85 9.30
CA GLN A 257 -24.00 -9.02 8.16
C GLN A 257 -23.58 -7.62 8.60
N LEU A 258 -24.34 -7.01 9.53
CA LEU A 258 -24.02 -5.70 10.08
C LEU A 258 -22.69 -5.71 10.86
N ALA A 259 -22.46 -6.73 11.69
CA ALA A 259 -21.23 -6.86 12.47
C ALA A 259 -19.99 -7.01 11.56
N PHE A 260 -20.07 -7.86 10.52
CA PHE A 260 -18.97 -8.06 9.60
C PHE A 260 -18.79 -6.90 8.62
N ALA A 261 -19.86 -6.23 8.19
CA ALA A 261 -19.76 -4.99 7.43
C ALA A 261 -19.07 -3.89 8.24
N PHE A 262 -19.44 -3.73 9.53
CA PHE A 262 -18.76 -2.82 10.44
C PHE A 262 -17.28 -3.18 10.60
N SER A 263 -16.96 -4.46 10.77
CA SER A 263 -15.59 -4.97 10.85
C SER A 263 -14.76 -4.59 9.61
N VAL A 264 -15.30 -4.78 8.40
CA VAL A 264 -14.63 -4.40 7.15
C VAL A 264 -14.41 -2.88 7.06
N CYS A 265 -15.42 -2.08 7.40
CA CYS A 265 -15.31 -0.62 7.39
C CYS A 265 -14.26 -0.12 8.39
N LEU A 266 -14.27 -0.65 9.61
CA LEU A 266 -13.32 -0.25 10.65
C LEU A 266 -11.91 -0.75 10.33
N GLY A 267 -11.76 -1.97 9.82
CA GLY A 267 -10.49 -2.50 9.33
C GLY A 267 -9.89 -1.66 8.21
N THR A 268 -10.74 -1.14 7.30
CA THR A 268 -10.33 -0.20 6.25
C THR A 268 -9.82 1.11 6.84
N ALA A 269 -10.57 1.71 7.77
CA ALA A 269 -10.13 2.95 8.44
C ALA A 269 -8.80 2.75 9.18
N LEU A 270 -8.66 1.65 9.93
CA LEU A 270 -7.42 1.31 10.65
C LEU A 270 -6.23 1.09 9.71
N SER A 271 -6.46 0.43 8.56
CA SER A 271 -5.42 0.21 7.55
C SER A 271 -4.87 1.49 6.95
N ILE A 272 -5.63 2.60 7.01
CA ILE A 272 -5.18 3.93 6.58
C ILE A 272 -4.54 4.68 7.76
N SER A 273 -5.18 4.65 8.94
CA SER A 273 -4.74 5.45 10.09
C SER A 273 -3.45 4.92 10.72
N ILE A 274 -3.24 3.60 10.75
CA ILE A 274 -2.06 2.99 11.37
C ILE A 274 -0.78 3.41 10.63
N PRO A 275 -0.66 3.24 9.29
CA PRO A 275 0.53 3.71 8.57
C PRO A 275 0.76 5.21 8.74
N CYS A 276 -0.29 6.03 8.66
CA CYS A 276 -0.17 7.48 8.86
C CYS A 276 0.37 7.82 10.26
N THR A 277 -0.10 7.13 11.30
CA THR A 277 0.34 7.32 12.69
C THR A 277 1.77 6.84 12.88
N LEU A 278 2.14 5.70 12.30
CA LEU A 278 3.50 5.16 12.34
C LEU A 278 4.49 6.13 11.69
N VAL A 279 4.18 6.59 10.48
CA VAL A 279 5.04 7.53 9.75
C VAL A 279 5.19 8.84 10.53
N SER A 280 4.12 9.38 11.13
CA SER A 280 4.24 10.62 11.91
C SER A 280 5.12 10.48 13.15
N ILE A 281 4.98 9.38 13.90
CA ILE A 281 5.81 9.08 15.08
C ILE A 281 7.28 8.91 14.70
N LEU A 282 7.58 8.39 13.51
CA LEU A 282 8.94 8.23 13.01
C LEU A 282 9.52 9.54 12.46
N CYS A 283 8.74 10.31 11.69
CA CYS A 283 9.22 11.52 11.03
C CYS A 283 9.42 12.70 11.99
N VAL A 284 8.54 12.88 12.98
CA VAL A 284 8.62 14.00 13.94
C VAL A 284 9.94 14.03 14.74
N PRO A 285 10.47 12.92 15.30
CA PRO A 285 11.77 12.93 15.98
C PRO A 285 12.93 13.23 15.02
N TRP A 286 12.80 12.89 13.73
CA TRP A 286 13.76 13.27 12.69
C TRP A 286 13.62 14.72 12.18
N GLY A 287 12.80 15.52 12.86
CA GLY A 287 12.71 16.95 12.61
C GLY A 287 11.53 17.38 11.76
N ALA A 288 10.65 16.47 11.34
CA ALA A 288 9.41 16.86 10.69
C ALA A 288 8.56 17.75 11.64
N PRO A 289 7.90 18.78 11.10
CA PRO A 289 6.98 19.63 11.86
C PRO A 289 5.80 18.82 12.40
N VAL A 290 5.31 19.18 13.59
CA VAL A 290 4.21 18.46 14.26
C VAL A 290 2.88 18.78 13.58
N GLU A 291 2.71 20.04 13.17
CA GLU A 291 1.53 20.57 12.49
C GLU A 291 1.25 19.93 11.11
N ALA A 292 2.23 19.25 10.52
CA ALA A 292 2.10 18.54 9.24
C ALA A 292 1.32 17.22 9.34
N TRP A 293 1.08 16.72 10.57
CA TRP A 293 0.54 15.38 10.82
C TRP A 293 -0.79 15.44 11.59
N PRO A 294 -1.85 16.04 11.02
CA PRO A 294 -3.17 15.92 11.61
C PRO A 294 -3.62 14.45 11.61
N PRO A 295 -4.50 14.05 12.55
CA PRO A 295 -5.10 12.73 12.49
C PRO A 295 -5.84 12.54 11.16
N MET A 296 -5.75 11.33 10.59
CA MET A 296 -6.45 11.01 9.34
C MET A 296 -7.96 11.18 9.48
N PHE A 297 -8.49 10.70 10.61
CA PHE A 297 -9.89 10.77 11.00
C PHE A 297 -10.01 11.45 12.37
N ASP A 298 -10.75 12.55 12.44
CA ASP A 298 -10.99 13.31 13.67
C ASP A 298 -12.41 13.11 14.21
N ALA A 299 -12.60 12.03 14.98
CA ALA A 299 -13.87 11.67 15.60
C ALA A 299 -15.09 11.74 14.62
N PRO A 300 -15.04 11.05 13.46
CA PRO A 300 -16.06 11.17 12.41
C PRO A 300 -17.47 10.82 12.91
N PHE A 301 -17.60 9.90 13.87
CA PHE A 301 -18.89 9.51 14.45
C PHE A 301 -19.51 10.52 15.42
N SER A 302 -18.78 11.59 15.75
CA SER A 302 -19.33 12.75 16.47
C SER A 302 -19.85 13.85 15.53
N ALA A 303 -19.81 13.61 14.22
CA ALA A 303 -20.28 14.57 13.23
C ALA A 303 -21.78 14.86 13.38
N VAL A 304 -22.15 16.13 13.23
CA VAL A 304 -23.54 16.59 13.30
C VAL A 304 -24.24 16.64 11.94
N SER A 305 -23.47 16.47 10.85
CA SER A 305 -23.99 16.42 9.48
C SER A 305 -23.09 15.56 8.61
N LEU A 306 -23.59 15.16 7.43
CA LEU A 306 -22.80 14.43 6.45
C LEU A 306 -21.60 15.25 5.96
N ALA A 307 -21.76 16.56 5.79
CA ALA A 307 -20.66 17.45 5.44
C ALA A 307 -19.59 17.48 6.54
N ASP A 308 -20.00 17.58 7.81
CA ASP A 308 -19.06 17.53 8.94
C ASP A 308 -18.33 16.17 9.00
N PHE A 309 -19.05 15.07 8.79
CA PHE A 309 -18.49 13.70 8.73
C PHE A 309 -17.38 13.59 7.68
N TRP A 310 -17.61 14.06 6.46
CA TRP A 310 -16.59 14.00 5.39
C TRP A 310 -15.40 14.91 5.63
N THR A 311 -15.55 15.94 6.45
CA THR A 311 -14.40 16.74 6.83
C THR A 311 -13.61 16.15 7.98
N ARG A 312 -14.17 15.25 8.79
CA ARG A 312 -13.58 14.75 10.04
C ARG A 312 -12.54 13.67 9.82
#